data_AF-A0A3C0AM73-F1
#
_entry.id   AF-A0A3C0AM73-F1
#
_cell.length_a   1.000
_cell.length_b   1.000
_cell.length_c   1.000
_cell.angle_alpha   90.00
_cell.angle_beta   90.00
_cell.angle_gamma   90.00
#
_symmetry.space_group_name_H-M   'P 1'
#
loop_
_entity.id
_entity.type
_entity.pdbx_description
1 polymer ?
#
loop_
_entity_poly.entity_id
_entity_poly.type
_entity_poly.pdbx_seq_one_letter_code
_entity_poly.pdbx_strand_id
1 'polypeptide(L)' 'MIHHLNSKSAVFCLVLILVGFSRLSSAHALELTLEPPGDREFVRDLAGMLDEPTTKKIKELCDKLLTDKATPIIVVTIDS' A
#
# COMPACT_ATOMS: atom_id res chain seq x y z
N MET A 1 -34.01 7.38 41.49
CA MET A 1 -34.85 6.95 40.36
C MET A 1 -34.04 5.91 39.58
N ILE A 2 -34.24 4.63 39.88
CA ILE A 2 -33.48 3.53 39.28
C ILE A 2 -34.17 3.20 37.96
N HIS A 3 -33.52 3.47 36.83
CA HIS A 3 -34.08 3.18 35.51
C HIS A 3 -34.25 1.67 35.36
N HIS A 4 -35.50 1.21 35.32
CA HIS A 4 -35.84 -0.19 35.05
C HIS A 4 -35.58 -0.47 33.57
N LEU A 5 -34.34 -0.85 33.24
CA LEU A 5 -33.94 -1.10 31.87
C LEU A 5 -34.72 -2.32 31.36
N ASN A 6 -35.63 -2.10 30.42
CA ASN A 6 -36.53 -3.15 29.94
C ASN A 6 -35.70 -4.19 29.17
N SER A 7 -35.73 -5.46 29.61
CA SER A 7 -34.85 -6.54 29.12
C SER A 7 -34.88 -6.68 27.59
N LYS A 8 -36.06 -6.53 26.97
CA LYS A 8 -36.21 -6.56 25.51
C LYS A 8 -35.51 -5.40 24.80
N SER A 9 -35.54 -4.21 25.42
CA SER A 9 -34.86 -3.01 24.91
C SER A 9 -33.34 -3.16 25.04
N ALA A 10 -32.86 -3.77 26.13
CA ALA A 10 -31.45 -4.06 26.32
C ALA A 10 -30.93 -5.08 25.29
N VAL A 11 -31.70 -6.14 25.02
CA VAL A 11 -31.36 -7.15 23.99
C VAL A 11 -31.35 -6.52 22.60
N PHE A 12 -32.32 -5.66 22.28
CA PHE A 12 -32.36 -4.97 20.98
C PHE A 12 -31.16 -4.05 20.77
N CYS A 13 -30.78 -3.27 21.79
CA CYS A 13 -29.57 -2.46 21.75
C CYS A 13 -28.30 -3.31 21.57
N LEU A 14 -28.20 -4.44 22.27
CA LEU A 14 -27.06 -5.36 22.15
C LEU A 14 -26.92 -5.91 20.72
N VAL A 15 -28.04 -6.29 20.09
CA VAL A 15 -28.05 -6.78 18.70
C VAL A 15 -27.60 -5.69 17.72
N LEU A 16 -28.09 -4.46 17.87
CA LEU A 16 -27.68 -3.34 17.02
C LEU A 16 -26.17 -3.03 17.14
N ILE A 17 -25.63 -3.10 18.35
CA ILE A 17 -24.20 -2.90 18.60
C ILE A 17 -23.37 -3.99 17.91
N LEU A 18 -23.74 -5.26 18.07
CA LEU A 18 -23.04 -6.40 17.45
C LEU A 18 -23.06 -6.35 15.91
N VAL A 19 -24.17 -5.89 15.32
CA VAL A 19 -24.30 -5.70 13.86
C VAL A 19 -23.50 -4.48 13.37
N GLY A 20 -23.37 -3.44 14.20
CA GLY A 20 -22.56 -2.26 13.88
C GLY A 20 -21.06 -2.54 13.84
N PHE A 21 -20.55 -3.38 14.75
CA PHE A 21 -19.12 -3.72 14.82
C PHE A 21 -18.65 -4.72 13.75
N SER A 22 -19.56 -5.52 13.16
CA SER A 22 -19.20 -6.52 12.16
C SER A 22 -18.82 -5.94 10.78
N ARG A 23 -18.85 -4.60 10.63
CA ARG A 23 -18.45 -3.87 9.42
C ARG A 23 -17.25 -2.94 9.61
N LEU A 24 -16.44 -3.12 10.66
CA LEU A 24 -15.14 -2.45 10.71
C LEU A 24 -14.23 -3.05 9.62
N SER A 25 -14.24 -2.43 8.44
CA SER A 25 -13.23 -2.69 7.43
C SER A 25 -11.90 -2.18 7.97
N SER A 26 -10.96 -3.10 8.20
CA SER A 26 -9.59 -2.76 8.56
C SER A 26 -8.97 -1.98 7.40
N ALA A 27 -8.68 -0.70 7.62
CA ALA A 27 -7.86 0.07 6.70
C ALA A 27 -6.42 -0.45 6.82
N HIS A 28 -5.99 -1.25 5.85
CA HIS A 28 -4.61 -1.68 5.75
C HIS A 28 -3.80 -0.58 5.05
N ALA A 29 -2.89 0.06 5.79
CA ALA A 29 -1.88 0.94 5.22
C ALA A 29 -0.66 0.09 4.84
N LEU A 30 -0.28 0.10 3.57
CA LEU A 30 0.99 -0.46 3.12
C LEU A 30 2.06 0.62 3.30
N GLU A 31 2.95 0.42 4.26
CA GLU A 31 4.11 1.28 4.45
C GLU A 31 5.29 0.70 3.66
N LEU A 32 5.78 1.48 2.69
CA LEU A 32 6.93 1.12 1.87
C LEU A 32 8.15 1.91 2.32
N THR A 33 9.04 1.27 3.08
CA THR A 33 10.34 1.84 3.43
C THR A 33 11.34 1.49 2.33
N LEU A 34 11.65 2.46 1.47
CA LEU A 34 12.63 2.30 0.41
C LEU A 34 13.87 3.13 0.73
N GLU A 35 15.04 2.51 0.66
CA GLU A 35 16.30 3.25 0.70
C GLU A 35 16.40 4.17 -0.53
N PRO A 36 16.97 5.38 -0.41
CA PRO A 36 17.22 6.23 -1.57
C PRO A 36 17.98 5.48 -2.67
N PRO A 37 17.69 5.74 -3.95
CA PRO A 37 18.51 5.20 -5.04
C PRO A 37 19.92 5.76 -5.00
N GLY A 38 20.89 4.96 -5.42
CA GLY A 38 22.23 5.45 -5.77
C GLY A 38 22.23 6.29 -7.05
N ASP A 39 23.39 6.86 -7.37
CA ASP A 39 23.56 7.67 -8.58
C ASP A 39 23.24 6.85 -9.84
N ARG A 40 22.24 7.30 -10.59
CA ARG A 40 21.74 6.64 -11.82
C ARG A 40 21.30 5.18 -11.60
N GLU A 41 20.87 4.83 -10.39
CA GLU A 41 20.18 3.58 -10.10
C GLU A 41 18.70 3.69 -10.50
N PHE A 42 18.36 3.17 -11.69
CA PHE A 42 17.00 3.27 -12.23
C PHE A 42 16.08 2.07 -11.93
N VAL A 43 16.65 0.93 -11.52
CA VAL A 43 15.90 -0.34 -11.35
C VAL A 43 16.33 -1.03 -10.07
N ARG A 44 15.35 -1.38 -9.23
CA ARG A 44 15.51 -2.20 -8.04
C ARG A 44 14.47 -3.32 -8.05
N ASP A 45 14.88 -4.49 -8.52
CA ASP A 45 13.99 -5.64 -8.68
C ASP A 45 13.96 -6.47 -7.38
N LEU A 46 13.14 -6.08 -6.40
CA LEU A 46 13.08 -6.79 -5.11
C LEU A 46 12.26 -8.09 -5.20
N ALA A 47 11.38 -8.21 -6.19
CA ALA A 47 10.51 -9.36 -6.41
C ALA A 47 11.03 -10.34 -7.48
N GLY A 48 12.19 -10.06 -8.12
CA GLY A 48 12.75 -10.91 -9.17
C GLY A 48 11.87 -11.03 -10.42
N MET A 49 11.10 -9.98 -10.74
CA MET A 49 10.13 -9.99 -11.84
C MET A 49 10.72 -9.56 -13.19
N LEU A 50 11.95 -9.04 -13.22
CA LEU A 50 12.55 -8.46 -14.41
C LEU A 50 13.71 -9.32 -14.91
N ASP A 51 13.66 -9.67 -16.20
CA ASP A 51 14.81 -10.27 -16.88
C ASP A 51 15.85 -9.21 -17.28
N GLU A 52 17.05 -9.68 -17.67
CA GLU A 52 18.15 -8.79 -18.05
C GLU A 52 17.80 -7.89 -19.26
N PRO A 53 17.19 -8.39 -20.36
CA PRO A 53 16.81 -7.53 -21.48
C PRO A 53 15.83 -6.43 -21.08
N THR A 54 14.83 -6.74 -20.25
CA THR A 54 13.85 -5.75 -19.78
C THR A 54 14.52 -4.72 -18.88
N THR A 55 15.36 -5.17 -17.94
CA THR A 55 16.14 -4.29 -17.06
C THR A 55 16.99 -3.32 -17.86
N LYS A 56 17.67 -3.80 -18.91
CA LYS A 56 18.50 -2.97 -19.78
C LYS A 56 17.67 -1.91 -20.51
N LYS A 57 16.54 -2.30 -21.08
CA LYS A 57 15.64 -1.38 -21.80
C LYS A 57 15.07 -0.30 -20.89
N ILE A 58 14.71 -0.65 -19.64
CA ILE A 58 14.25 0.33 -18.64
C ILE A 58 15.37 1.33 -18.34
N LYS A 59 16.58 0.85 -18.07
CA LYS A 59 17.74 1.72 -17.79
C LYS A 59 18.01 2.68 -18.95
N GLU A 60 18.02 2.20 -20.19
CA GLU A 60 18.22 3.06 -21.38
C GLU A 60 17.15 4.14 -21.51
N LEU A 61 15.88 3.80 -21.28
CA LEU A 61 14.77 4.76 -21.33
C LEU A 61 14.87 5.81 -20.21
N CYS A 62 15.06 5.36 -18.97
CA CYS A 62 15.14 6.23 -17.81
C CYS A 62 16.35 7.17 -17.90
N ASP A 63 17.47 6.68 -18.41
CA ASP A 63 18.66 7.49 -18.59
C ASP A 63 18.47 8.60 -19.63
N LYS A 64 17.81 8.27 -20.74
CA LYS A 64 17.42 9.26 -21.75
C LYS A 64 16.46 10.29 -21.16
N LEU A 65 15.47 9.86 -20.38
CA LEU A 65 14.52 10.78 -19.73
C LEU A 65 15.20 11.69 -18.71
N LEU A 66 16.16 11.15 -17.93
CA LEU A 66 16.94 11.95 -17.00
C LEU A 66 17.76 13.00 -17.76
N THR A 67 18.37 12.63 -18.88
CA THR A 67 19.17 13.54 -19.71
C THR A 67 18.31 14.62 -20.36
N ASP A 68 17.19 14.23 -20.97
CA ASP A 68 16.37 15.12 -21.79
C ASP A 68 15.46 16.03 -20.95
N LYS A 69 15.05 15.57 -19.76
CA LYS A 69 14.00 16.20 -18.93
C LYS A 69 14.41 16.46 -17.49
N ALA A 70 15.64 16.09 -17.09
CA ALA A 70 16.09 16.18 -15.70
C ALA A 70 15.13 15.51 -14.70
N THR A 71 14.39 14.49 -15.14
CA THR A 71 13.39 13.80 -14.32
C THR A 71 14.01 12.54 -13.71
N PRO A 72 14.24 12.49 -12.39
CA PRO A 72 14.71 11.27 -11.73
C PRO A 72 13.56 10.27 -11.61
N ILE A 73 13.77 9.06 -12.14
CA ILE A 73 12.79 7.96 -12.12
C ILE A 73 13.48 6.74 -11.52
N ILE A 74 12.80 6.03 -10.61
CA ILE A 74 13.21 4.70 -10.15
C ILE A 74 12.05 3.73 -10.36
N VAL A 75 12.37 2.54 -10.86
CA VAL A 75 11.44 1.41 -10.98
C VAL A 75 11.76 0.40 -9.87
N VAL A 76 10.78 0.14 -9.00
CA VAL A 76 10.90 -0.86 -7.92
C VAL A 76 9.83 -1.91 -8.12
N THR A 77 10.23 -3.18 -8.11
CA THR A 77 9.28 -4.30 -8.01
C THR A 77 9.20 -4.73 -6.56
N ILE A 78 8.00 -5.09 -6.09
CA ILE A 78 7.75 -5.54 -4.71
C ILE A 78 6.80 -6.74 -4.76
N ASP A 79 7.02 -7.69 -3.87
CA ASP A 79 6.04 -8.75 -3.60
C ASP A 79 4.93 -8.17 -2.73
N SER A 80 3.67 -8.52 -3.03
CA SER A 80 2.47 -8.02 -2.35
C SER A 80 1.57 -9.13 -1.85
#